data_AF-A0A3D3CKY9-F1
#
_entry.id   AF-A0A3D3CKY9-F1
#
_cell.length_a   1.000
_cell.length_b   1.000
_cell.length_c   1.000
_cell.angle_alpha   90.00
_cell.angle_beta   90.00
_cell.angle_gamma   90.00
#
_symmetry.space_group_name_H-M   'P 1'
#
loop_
_entity.id
_entity.type
_entity.pdbx_description
1 polymer ?
#
loop_
_entity_poly.entity_id
_entity_poly.type
_entity_poly.pdbx_seq_one_letter_code
_entity_poly.pdbx_strand_id
1 'polypeptide(L)'
;MNTAKGTRLVSDFVRTLNEQTGVTVNRTAISRNIFEFNGKKNCLLYVKGRAEKPYRWGITANVIDRLQSQQKKWHVVFLFESSEQGYLLSSKDTEYYIQDVWPLGADGDYKPATGTYLSRNTAITSIKDFKNIIENV
;
A
#
# COMPACT_ATOMS: atom_id res chain seq x y z
N MET A 1 -7.16 -3.10 -19.01
CA MET A 1 -6.77 -2.65 -17.66
C MET A 1 -5.64 -1.63 -17.80
N ASN A 2 -5.86 -0.35 -17.48
CA ASN A 2 -4.86 0.70 -17.73
C ASN A 2 -3.76 0.73 -16.64
N THR A 3 -2.92 -0.30 -16.66
CA THR A 3 -1.79 -0.51 -15.72
C THR A 3 -0.79 0.65 -15.73
N ALA A 4 -0.70 1.40 -16.83
CA ALA A 4 0.16 2.57 -16.94
C ALA A 4 -0.24 3.69 -15.98
N LYS A 5 -1.55 3.99 -15.86
CA LYS A 5 -2.04 5.02 -14.94
C LYS A 5 -1.80 4.64 -13.47
N GLY A 6 -2.08 3.40 -13.09
CA GLY A 6 -1.82 2.91 -11.73
C GLY A 6 -0.34 2.93 -11.37
N THR A 7 0.53 2.53 -12.31
CA THR A 7 2.00 2.63 -12.15
C THR A 7 2.44 4.08 -11.98
N ARG A 8 1.86 5.01 -12.75
CA ARG A 8 2.15 6.44 -12.63
C ARG A 8 1.81 6.99 -11.24
N LEU A 9 0.64 6.63 -10.69
CA LEU A 9 0.28 7.01 -9.31
C LEU A 9 1.33 6.57 -8.29
N VAL A 10 1.81 5.33 -8.39
CA VAL A 10 2.85 4.80 -7.48
C VAL A 10 4.17 5.57 -7.66
N SER A 11 4.60 5.80 -8.90
CA SER A 11 5.82 6.54 -9.19
C SER A 11 5.76 7.98 -8.68
N ASP A 12 4.64 8.68 -8.92
CA ASP A 12 4.43 10.04 -8.44
C ASP A 12 4.38 10.10 -6.91
N PHE A 13 3.70 9.14 -6.25
CA PHE A 13 3.68 9.04 -4.79
C PHE A 13 5.09 8.86 -4.21
N VAL A 14 5.87 7.92 -4.73
CA VAL A 14 7.25 7.66 -4.26
C VAL A 14 8.16 8.86 -4.52
N ARG A 15 7.99 9.55 -5.64
CA ARG A 15 8.73 10.79 -5.96
C ARG A 15 8.42 11.88 -4.94
N THR A 16 7.15 12.22 -4.74
CA THR A 16 6.75 13.29 -3.82
C THR A 16 7.07 12.96 -2.36
N LEU A 17 7.06 11.68 -1.98
CA LEU A 17 7.47 11.26 -0.65
C LEU A 17 8.98 11.42 -0.42
N ASN A 18 9.81 11.20 -1.43
CA ASN A 18 11.25 11.48 -1.40
C ASN A 18 11.58 12.98 -1.39
N GLU A 19 10.66 13.83 -1.84
CA GLU A 19 10.80 15.30 -1.74
C GLU A 19 10.56 15.81 -0.29
N GLN A 20 10.07 14.95 0.62
CA GLN A 20 9.85 15.34 2.02
C GLN A 20 11.15 15.28 2.84
N THR A 21 11.43 16.33 3.60
CA THR A 21 12.61 16.40 4.49
C THR A 21 12.63 15.23 5.48
N GLY A 22 13.78 14.55 5.58
CA GLY A 22 14.00 13.46 6.54
C GLY A 22 13.31 12.15 6.16
N VAL A 23 12.90 11.99 4.90
CA VAL A 23 12.33 10.76 4.36
C VAL A 23 13.15 10.29 3.16
N THR A 24 13.34 8.98 3.04
CA THR A 24 13.88 8.34 1.84
C THR A 24 13.10 7.07 1.55
N VAL A 25 12.73 6.87 0.28
CA VAL A 25 11.93 5.75 -0.19
C VAL A 25 12.63 5.07 -1.36
N ASN A 26 13.10 3.86 -1.13
CA ASN A 26 13.91 3.09 -2.08
C ASN A 26 13.16 1.83 -2.55
N ARG A 27 13.38 1.39 -3.78
CA ARG A 27 12.87 0.09 -4.24
C ARG A 27 13.58 -1.04 -3.51
N THR A 28 12.85 -2.13 -3.26
CA THR A 28 13.42 -3.36 -2.68
C THR A 28 13.53 -4.47 -3.72
N ALA A 29 14.35 -5.49 -3.42
CA ALA A 29 14.42 -6.72 -4.21
C ALA A 29 13.20 -7.65 -4.00
N ILE A 30 12.33 -7.37 -3.03
CA ILE A 30 11.21 -8.26 -2.66
C ILE A 30 10.15 -8.29 -3.77
N SER A 31 9.80 -7.11 -4.30
CA SER A 31 8.84 -6.92 -5.39
C SER A 31 8.94 -5.51 -5.96
N ARG A 32 8.56 -5.35 -7.24
CA ARG A 32 8.50 -4.04 -7.93
C ARG A 32 7.58 -3.00 -7.28
N ASN A 33 6.69 -3.44 -6.40
CA ASN A 33 5.72 -2.60 -5.69
C ASN A 33 6.03 -2.49 -4.19
N ILE A 34 7.16 -3.04 -3.74
CA ILE A 34 7.61 -2.90 -2.35
C ILE A 34 8.76 -1.92 -2.29
N PHE A 35 8.59 -0.93 -1.42
CA PHE A 35 9.56 0.11 -1.16
C PHE A 35 9.99 0.06 0.30
N GLU A 36 11.25 0.38 0.57
CA GLU A 36 11.73 0.63 1.92
C GLU A 36 11.57 2.11 2.21
N PHE A 37 10.78 2.42 3.24
CA PHE A 37 10.60 3.75 3.79
C PHE A 37 11.56 3.92 4.97
N ASN A 38 12.38 4.96 4.89
CA ASN A 38 13.27 5.39 5.96
C ASN A 38 12.88 6.81 6.35
N GLY A 39 12.44 6.98 7.59
CA GLY A 39 12.09 8.27 8.17
C GLY A 39 12.30 8.23 9.69
N LYS A 40 11.39 8.79 10.49
CA LYS A 40 11.43 8.54 11.94
C LYS A 40 11.24 7.07 12.31
N LYS A 41 10.58 6.31 11.44
CA LYS A 41 10.42 4.86 11.54
C LYS A 41 10.84 4.23 10.21
N ASN A 42 11.45 3.06 10.30
CA ASN A 42 11.86 2.29 9.14
C ASN A 42 10.86 1.16 8.92
N CYS A 43 10.30 1.05 7.71
CA CYS A 43 9.33 0.02 7.38
C CYS A 43 9.29 -0.28 5.87
N LEU A 44 8.57 -1.33 5.50
CA LEU A 44 8.29 -1.67 4.11
C LEU A 44 6.90 -1.14 3.71
N LEU A 45 6.78 -0.60 2.51
CA LEU A 45 5.54 -0.13 1.92
C LEU A 45 5.20 -0.97 0.70
N TYR A 46 4.10 -1.69 0.74
CA TYR A 46 3.52 -2.32 -0.45
C TYR A 46 2.51 -1.38 -1.09
N VAL A 47 2.90 -0.73 -2.18
CA VAL A 47 2.12 0.35 -2.79
C VAL A 47 1.40 -0.14 -4.05
N LYS A 48 0.09 0.10 -4.14
CA LYS A 48 -0.74 -0.24 -5.31
C LYS A 48 -1.63 0.95 -5.71
N GLY A 49 -1.53 1.37 -6.97
CA GLY A 49 -2.35 2.45 -7.53
C GLY A 49 -3.50 1.96 -8.41
N ARG A 50 -4.67 2.60 -8.30
CA ARG A 50 -5.83 2.42 -9.19
C ARG A 50 -6.42 3.78 -9.57
N ALA A 51 -6.27 4.17 -10.83
CA ALA A 51 -6.71 5.49 -11.30
C ALA A 51 -8.18 5.56 -11.76
N GLU A 52 -8.89 4.42 -11.82
CA GLU A 52 -10.23 4.34 -12.43
C GLU A 52 -11.19 3.53 -11.54
N LYS A 53 -12.46 3.95 -11.51
CA LYS A 53 -13.53 3.28 -10.75
C LYS A 53 -13.97 1.99 -11.47
N PRO A 54 -14.43 0.96 -10.73
CA PRO A 54 -14.44 0.87 -9.27
C PRO A 54 -13.02 0.62 -8.72
N TYR A 55 -12.68 1.28 -7.60
CA TYR A 55 -11.37 1.12 -6.96
C TYR A 55 -11.28 -0.24 -6.26
N ARG A 56 -10.80 -1.25 -7.00
CA ARG A 56 -10.60 -2.61 -6.51
C ARG A 56 -9.13 -2.97 -6.65
N TRP A 57 -8.46 -3.07 -5.51
CA TRP A 57 -7.07 -3.51 -5.43
C TRP A 57 -7.01 -5.03 -5.23
N GLY A 58 -6.06 -5.67 -5.90
CA GLY A 58 -5.67 -7.05 -5.62
C GLY A 58 -4.34 -7.03 -4.87
N ILE A 59 -4.30 -7.72 -3.73
CA ILE A 59 -3.08 -7.97 -2.99
C ILE A 59 -2.60 -9.37 -3.32
N THR A 60 -1.47 -9.48 -4.00
CA THR A 60 -0.87 -10.76 -4.37
C THR A 60 -0.40 -11.53 -3.15
N ALA A 61 -0.88 -12.76 -2.96
CA ALA A 61 -0.59 -13.60 -1.79
C ALA A 61 0.91 -13.83 -1.59
N ASN A 62 1.62 -14.20 -2.66
CA ASN A 62 3.08 -14.37 -2.64
C ASN A 62 3.83 -13.11 -2.19
N VAL A 63 3.28 -11.91 -2.38
CA VAL A 63 3.90 -10.67 -1.91
C VAL A 63 3.68 -10.49 -0.41
N ILE A 64 2.53 -10.88 0.11
CA ILE A 64 2.25 -10.89 1.55
C ILE A 64 3.13 -11.90 2.27
N ASP A 65 3.24 -13.12 1.77
CA ASP A 65 4.09 -14.16 2.37
C ASP A 65 5.54 -13.67 2.48
N ARG A 66 6.05 -13.02 1.43
CA ARG A 66 7.38 -12.41 1.42
C ARG A 66 7.53 -11.24 2.38
N LEU A 67 6.48 -10.46 2.63
CA LEU A 67 6.49 -9.36 3.61
C LEU A 67 6.46 -9.92 5.04
N GLN A 68 5.64 -10.92 5.30
CA GLN A 68 5.55 -11.61 6.59
C GLN A 68 6.84 -12.33 6.96
N SER A 69 7.61 -12.80 5.98
CA SER A 69 8.92 -13.39 6.23
C SER A 69 10.00 -12.36 6.58
N GLN A 70 9.73 -11.05 6.50
CA GLN A 70 10.69 -10.01 6.87
C GLN A 70 10.60 -9.72 8.37
N GLN A 71 11.75 -9.47 9.02
CA GLN A 71 11.79 -8.98 10.40
C GLN A 71 11.51 -7.47 10.50
N LYS A 72 10.88 -6.86 9.48
CA LYS A 72 10.58 -5.43 9.40
C LYS A 72 9.07 -5.21 9.46
N LYS A 73 8.65 -4.13 10.12
CA LYS A 73 7.28 -3.63 10.02
C LYS A 73 6.94 -3.34 8.56
N TRP A 74 5.71 -3.60 8.16
CA TRP A 74 5.24 -3.33 6.81
C TRP A 74 3.80 -2.86 6.79
N HIS A 75 3.47 -2.10 5.74
CA HIS A 75 2.15 -1.51 5.53
C HIS A 75 1.75 -1.65 4.06
N VAL A 76 0.44 -1.69 3.81
CA VAL A 76 -0.11 -1.62 2.45
C VAL A 76 -0.63 -0.21 2.21
N VAL A 77 -0.27 0.36 1.06
CA VAL A 77 -0.71 1.67 0.61
C VAL A 77 -1.52 1.52 -0.67
N PHE A 78 -2.79 1.88 -0.59
CA PHE A 78 -3.69 1.91 -1.74
C PHE A 78 -3.89 3.34 -2.22
N LEU A 79 -3.52 3.64 -3.45
CA LEU A 79 -3.70 4.97 -4.05
C LEU A 79 -4.87 4.95 -5.03
N PHE A 80 -5.71 6.00 -5.00
CA PHE A 80 -6.80 6.22 -5.95
C PHE A 80 -6.89 7.69 -6.34
N GLU A 81 -7.39 7.97 -7.56
CA GLU A 81 -7.60 9.32 -8.13
C GLU A 81 -6.32 10.15 -8.33
N SER A 82 -5.50 10.31 -7.29
CA SER A 82 -4.22 11.01 -7.30
C SER A 82 -3.15 10.23 -6.53
N SER A 83 -1.90 10.67 -6.61
CA SER A 83 -0.80 10.12 -5.82
C SER A 83 -0.85 10.54 -4.35
N GLU A 84 -1.79 11.41 -3.96
CA GLU A 84 -1.87 11.96 -2.61
C GLU A 84 -3.07 11.43 -1.82
N GLN A 85 -3.96 10.71 -2.51
CA GLN A 85 -5.18 10.16 -1.94
C GLN A 85 -5.11 8.65 -1.89
N GLY A 86 -5.53 8.10 -0.77
CA GLY A 86 -5.39 6.67 -0.57
C GLY A 86 -5.82 6.17 0.78
N TYR A 87 -5.40 4.94 1.04
CA TYR A 87 -5.61 4.23 2.28
C TYR A 87 -4.31 3.59 2.74
N LEU A 88 -4.02 3.71 4.03
CA LEU A 88 -2.96 2.99 4.72
C LEU A 88 -3.58 1.85 5.52
N LEU A 89 -2.99 0.67 5.39
CA LEU A 89 -3.33 -0.48 6.21
C LEU A 89 -2.07 -0.96 6.94
N SER A 90 -2.22 -1.24 8.23
CA SER A 90 -1.18 -1.95 8.99
C SER A 90 -1.10 -3.42 8.55
N SER A 91 -0.02 -4.11 8.92
CA SER A 91 0.09 -5.56 8.75
C SER A 91 -1.08 -6.29 9.41
N LYS A 92 -1.50 -5.85 10.61
CA LYS A 92 -2.63 -6.43 11.36
C LYS A 92 -3.98 -6.24 10.64
N ASP A 93 -4.21 -5.06 10.06
CA ASP A 93 -5.43 -4.81 9.30
C ASP A 93 -5.42 -5.63 8.01
N THR A 94 -4.27 -5.74 7.36
CA THR A 94 -4.10 -6.58 6.17
C THR A 94 -4.37 -8.04 6.48
N GLU A 95 -3.83 -8.56 7.59
CA GLU A 95 -4.06 -9.92 8.08
C GLU A 95 -5.54 -10.20 8.35
N TYR A 96 -6.21 -9.29 9.07
CA TYR A 96 -7.66 -9.37 9.28
C TYR A 96 -8.41 -9.44 7.94
N TYR A 97 -8.07 -8.59 6.97
CA TYR A 97 -8.77 -8.59 5.70
C TYR A 97 -8.55 -9.87 4.90
N ILE A 98 -7.31 -10.36 4.78
CA ILE A 98 -7.04 -11.58 3.99
C ILE A 98 -7.59 -12.86 4.63
N GLN A 99 -7.84 -12.85 5.95
CA GLN A 99 -8.44 -13.98 6.66
C GLN A 99 -9.98 -13.96 6.57
N ASP A 100 -10.59 -12.79 6.78
CA ASP A 100 -12.04 -12.72 7.04
C ASP A 100 -12.85 -12.04 5.93
N VAL A 101 -12.24 -11.26 5.03
CA VAL A 101 -12.96 -10.32 4.15
C VAL A 101 -12.57 -10.43 2.67
N TRP A 102 -11.30 -10.71 2.37
CA TRP A 102 -10.76 -10.72 1.02
C TRP A 102 -10.45 -12.15 0.60
N PRO A 103 -11.38 -12.87 -0.05
CA PRO A 103 -11.11 -14.22 -0.52
C PRO A 103 -9.94 -14.22 -1.50
N LEU A 104 -9.15 -15.29 -1.43
CA LEU A 104 -8.08 -15.54 -2.39
C LEU A 104 -8.69 -15.93 -3.75
N GLY A 105 -8.47 -15.09 -4.76
CA GLY A 105 -8.87 -15.40 -6.13
C GLY A 105 -7.99 -16.48 -6.76
N ALA A 106 -8.51 -17.15 -7.79
CA ALA A 106 -7.76 -18.14 -8.57
C ALA A 106 -6.50 -17.56 -9.26
N ASP A 107 -6.42 -16.23 -9.41
CA ASP A 107 -5.26 -15.52 -9.93
C ASP A 107 -4.19 -15.20 -8.87
N GLY A 108 -4.36 -15.69 -7.64
CA GLY A 108 -3.38 -15.55 -6.57
C GLY A 108 -3.41 -14.20 -5.85
N ASP A 109 -4.45 -13.40 -6.09
CA ASP A 109 -4.68 -12.11 -5.43
C ASP A 109 -5.83 -12.22 -4.41
N TYR A 110 -5.60 -11.76 -3.18
CA TYR A 110 -6.65 -11.41 -2.24
C TYR A 110 -7.40 -10.19 -2.78
N LYS A 111 -8.72 -10.32 -2.95
CA LYS A 111 -9.56 -9.28 -3.56
C LYS A 111 -10.71 -8.90 -2.63
N PRO A 112 -11.07 -7.61 -2.59
CA PRO A 112 -12.21 -7.17 -1.80
C PRO A 112 -13.51 -7.84 -2.26
N ALA A 113 -14.15 -8.58 -1.35
CA ALA A 113 -15.52 -9.04 -1.50
C ALA A 113 -16.50 -7.88 -1.33
N THR A 114 -17.77 -8.10 -1.67
CA THR A 114 -18.85 -7.14 -1.45
C THR A 114 -19.03 -6.85 0.05
N GLY A 115 -18.97 -5.59 0.49
CA GLY A 115 -19.14 -5.19 1.90
C GLY A 115 -18.17 -4.11 2.37
N THR A 116 -17.86 -4.09 3.67
CA THR A 116 -16.92 -3.18 4.36
C THR A 116 -15.45 -3.50 4.05
N TYR A 117 -15.10 -3.55 2.77
CA TYR A 117 -13.81 -4.05 2.29
C TYR A 117 -12.59 -3.22 2.74
N LEU A 118 -12.82 -2.04 3.33
CA LEU A 118 -11.86 -1.08 3.89
C LEU A 118 -12.54 -0.27 5.02
N SER A 119 -12.93 -0.91 6.13
CA SER A 119 -13.48 -0.24 7.32
C SER A 119 -12.46 0.08 8.43
N ARG A 120 -11.25 -0.48 8.38
CA ARG A 120 -10.19 -0.42 9.40
C ARG A 120 -8.94 0.31 8.91
N ASN A 121 -8.94 0.77 7.67
CA ASN A 121 -7.85 1.53 7.10
C ASN A 121 -7.82 2.97 7.65
N THR A 122 -6.67 3.60 7.52
CA THR A 122 -6.53 5.04 7.71
C THR A 122 -6.60 5.73 6.35
N ALA A 123 -7.40 6.79 6.23
CA ALA A 123 -7.45 7.60 5.01
C ALA A 123 -6.16 8.43 4.89
N ILE A 124 -5.67 8.54 3.66
CA ILE A 124 -4.58 9.43 3.28
C ILE A 124 -5.21 10.52 2.42
N THR A 125 -5.04 11.77 2.85
CA THR A 125 -5.57 12.95 2.13
C THR A 125 -4.48 13.82 1.51
N SER A 126 -3.23 13.64 1.92
CA SER A 126 -2.05 14.30 1.35
C SER A 126 -0.76 13.52 1.66
N ILE A 127 0.36 13.87 1.01
CA ILE A 127 1.68 13.29 1.33
C ILE A 127 2.14 13.67 2.74
N LYS A 128 1.84 14.89 3.20
CA LYS A 128 2.14 15.32 4.57
C LYS A 128 1.35 14.52 5.60
N ASP A 129 0.07 14.28 5.31
CA ASP A 129 -0.80 13.43 6.12
C ASP A 129 -0.27 12.00 6.18
N PHE A 130 0.03 11.39 5.03
CA PHE A 130 0.69 10.08 4.97
C PHE A 130 1.93 10.01 5.86
N LYS A 131 2.84 10.98 5.71
CA LYS A 131 4.09 11.03 6.50
C LYS A 131 3.79 11.09 8.00
N ASN A 132 2.85 11.92 8.42
CA ASN A 132 2.48 12.02 9.83
C ASN A 132 1.90 10.70 10.34
N ILE A 133 1.00 10.06 9.59
CA ILE A 133 0.40 8.78 9.99
C ILE A 133 1.48 7.71 10.11
N ILE A 134 2.29 7.49 9.07
CA ILE A 134 3.27 6.39 9.02
C ILE A 134 4.38 6.53 10.08
N GLU A 135 4.72 7.77 10.49
CA GLU A 135 5.69 8.01 11.55
C GLU A 135 5.11 7.75 12.96
N ASN A 136 3.79 7.76 13.13
CA ASN A 136 3.12 7.61 14.44
C ASN A 136 2.55 6.20 14.70
N VAL A 137 2.48 5.33 13.70
CA VAL A 137 2.02 3.91 13.82
C VAL A 137 3.09 2.89 14.23
#